data_AF-A0AAJ6F1M7-F1
#
_entry.id   AF-A0AAJ6F1M7-F1
#
_cell.length_a   1.000
_cell.length_b   1.000
_cell.length_c   1.000
_cell.angle_alpha   90.00
_cell.angle_beta   90.00
_cell.angle_gamma   90.00
#
_symmetry.space_group_name_H-M   'P 1'
#
loop_
_entity.id
_entity.type
_entity.pdbx_description
1 polymer ?
#
loop_
_entity_poly.entity_id
_entity_poly.type
_entity_poly.pdbx_seq_one_letter_code
_entity_poly.pdbx_strand_id
1 'polypeptide(L)'
;MLNDEVGLNLLAPGEDWRQPGDMDPAFTRPFRASIVARARFIEDLVVEQAGRGVAQYVILGAGLDSFAQRRPEIASRLKMFEIDQPAPQAWKRKRLIERGFGIPDWLRFVPVDFEASGSWREGLEAAGFDAAKPAIVVSTGVSMYLSKDANAATLREVASLAPGSTFAMTFLLPLELADAEARPGLEMAVKGARASGTPFSSFFTPPEIITLAREAGFGEAHHVSTDDLAARYFAGRTDGLRPPRNAEELLVART
;
A
#
# COMPACT_ATOMS: atom_id res chain seq x y z
N MET A 1 -14.23 -2.87 11.50
CA MET A 1 -12.79 -3.02 11.84
C MET A 1 -12.21 -4.05 10.89
N LEU A 2 -11.03 -3.81 10.31
CA LEU A 2 -10.35 -4.80 9.47
C LEU A 2 -9.89 -5.95 10.38
N ASN A 3 -10.35 -7.17 10.13
CA ASN A 3 -9.82 -8.36 10.80
C ASN A 3 -8.98 -9.14 9.77
N ASP A 4 -7.66 -9.22 10.01
CA ASP A 4 -6.74 -9.95 9.15
C ASP A 4 -6.07 -11.09 9.92
N GLU A 5 -6.78 -12.21 10.02
CA GLU A 5 -6.24 -13.45 10.55
C GLU A 5 -5.39 -14.20 9.51
N VAL A 6 -5.52 -13.85 8.23
CA VAL A 6 -4.79 -14.49 7.13
C VAL A 6 -3.31 -14.09 7.17
N GLY A 7 -3.01 -12.80 7.32
CA GLY A 7 -1.63 -12.32 7.43
C GLY A 7 -0.90 -12.96 8.61
N LEU A 8 -1.56 -13.09 9.75
CA LEU A 8 -1.00 -13.78 10.92
C LEU A 8 -0.78 -15.27 10.66
N ASN A 9 -1.71 -15.95 9.98
CA ASN A 9 -1.58 -17.36 9.60
C ASN A 9 -0.42 -17.59 8.60
N LEU A 10 -0.27 -16.68 7.63
CA LEU A 10 0.84 -16.71 6.67
C LEU A 10 2.20 -16.54 7.37
N LEU A 11 2.31 -15.56 8.27
CA LEU A 11 3.51 -15.37 9.08
C LEU A 11 3.77 -16.57 9.99
N ALA A 12 2.72 -17.09 10.64
CA ALA A 12 2.77 -18.09 11.70
C ALA A 12 3.97 -17.90 12.64
N PRO A 13 4.06 -16.74 13.28
CA PRO A 13 5.23 -16.39 14.05
C PRO A 13 5.28 -17.24 15.33
N GLY A 14 6.49 -17.46 15.87
CA GLY A 14 6.67 -18.19 17.14
C GLY A 14 6.03 -17.46 18.31
N GLU A 15 5.83 -18.13 19.45
CA GLU A 15 5.06 -17.59 20.60
C GLU A 15 5.56 -16.22 21.10
N ASP A 16 6.85 -15.94 20.96
CA ASP A 16 7.52 -14.74 21.44
C ASP A 16 7.50 -13.55 20.48
N TRP A 17 6.74 -13.62 19.38
CA TRP A 17 6.72 -12.58 18.34
C TRP A 17 6.28 -11.19 18.80
N ARG A 18 5.67 -11.09 19.99
CA ARG A 18 5.22 -9.84 20.61
C ARG A 18 6.24 -9.25 21.58
N GLN A 19 7.36 -9.95 21.84
CA GLN A 19 8.40 -9.48 22.74
C GLN A 19 9.31 -8.36 22.19
N PRO A 20 9.59 -8.28 20.87
CA PRO A 20 10.39 -7.19 20.32
C PRO A 20 9.82 -5.80 20.66
N GLY A 21 10.68 -4.82 20.94
CA GLY A 21 10.26 -3.49 21.38
C GLY A 21 9.51 -2.67 20.30
N ASP A 22 9.71 -3.01 19.02
CA ASP A 22 8.94 -2.49 17.89
C ASP A 22 7.54 -3.14 17.76
N MET A 23 7.20 -4.08 18.66
CA MET A 23 5.90 -4.73 18.78
C MET A 23 5.19 -4.39 20.10
N ASP A 24 5.70 -3.40 20.87
CA ASP A 24 5.08 -2.95 22.11
C ASP A 24 3.60 -2.53 21.86
N PRO A 25 2.62 -3.16 22.53
CA PRO A 25 1.22 -2.92 22.23
C PRO A 25 0.73 -1.50 22.52
N ALA A 26 1.32 -0.78 23.49
CA ALA A 26 0.88 0.56 23.84
C ALA A 26 1.47 1.59 22.86
N PHE A 27 2.78 1.50 22.63
CA PHE A 27 3.54 2.40 21.79
C PHE A 27 3.14 2.29 20.31
N THR A 28 2.99 1.07 19.79
CA THR A 28 2.67 0.85 18.36
C THR A 28 1.20 1.07 18.03
N ARG A 29 0.35 1.24 19.05
CA ARG A 29 -1.11 1.36 18.91
C ARG A 29 -1.57 2.37 17.85
N PRO A 30 -1.12 3.64 17.83
CA PRO A 30 -1.51 4.59 16.80
C PRO A 30 -1.02 4.16 15.40
N PHE A 31 0.22 3.65 15.28
CA PHE A 31 0.76 3.19 14.00
C PHE A 31 -0.03 2.00 13.44
N ARG A 32 -0.43 1.05 14.29
CA ARG A 32 -1.33 -0.05 13.90
C ARG A 32 -2.71 0.46 13.46
N ALA A 33 -3.23 1.53 14.07
CA ALA A 33 -4.43 2.19 13.59
C ALA A 33 -4.24 2.77 12.18
N SER A 34 -3.08 3.36 11.87
CA SER A 34 -2.73 3.82 10.51
C SER A 34 -2.76 2.68 9.49
N ILE A 35 -2.14 1.53 9.81
CA ILE A 35 -2.15 0.35 8.94
C ILE A 35 -3.58 -0.14 8.65
N VAL A 36 -4.44 -0.18 9.68
CA VAL A 36 -5.85 -0.55 9.52
C VAL A 36 -6.59 0.48 8.66
N ALA A 37 -6.34 1.77 8.90
CA ALA A 37 -7.00 2.86 8.19
C ALA A 37 -6.67 2.85 6.69
N ARG A 38 -5.39 2.78 6.33
CA ARG A 38 -4.93 2.76 4.93
C ARG A 38 -5.46 1.52 4.20
N ALA A 39 -5.42 0.34 4.84
CA ALA A 39 -5.93 -0.88 4.24
C ALA A 39 -7.46 -0.83 4.02
N ARG A 40 -8.22 -0.32 5.00
CA ARG A 40 -9.68 -0.10 4.84
C ARG A 40 -10.01 0.88 3.73
N PHE A 41 -9.25 1.97 3.62
CA PHE A 41 -9.43 2.94 2.56
C PHE A 41 -9.21 2.33 1.17
N ILE A 42 -8.10 1.60 1.00
CA ILE A 42 -7.80 0.93 -0.26
C ILE A 42 -8.86 -0.12 -0.59
N GLU A 43 -9.29 -0.94 0.37
CA GLU A 43 -10.36 -1.92 0.13
C GLU A 43 -11.66 -1.25 -0.30
N ASP A 44 -12.11 -0.22 0.41
CA ASP A 44 -13.34 0.51 0.04
C ASP A 44 -13.21 1.10 -1.38
N LEU A 45 -12.05 1.64 -1.73
CA LEU A 45 -11.76 2.15 -3.09
C LEU A 45 -11.81 1.03 -4.14
N VAL A 46 -11.20 -0.12 -3.87
CA VAL A 46 -11.22 -1.28 -4.78
C VAL A 46 -12.65 -1.78 -4.98
N VAL A 47 -13.44 -1.91 -3.91
CA VAL A 47 -14.85 -2.31 -4.01
C VAL A 47 -15.66 -1.32 -4.83
N GLU A 48 -15.46 -0.03 -4.60
CA GLU A 48 -16.15 1.02 -5.35
C GLU A 48 -15.82 0.97 -6.84
N GLN A 49 -14.53 0.92 -7.21
CA GLN A 49 -14.10 0.90 -8.61
C GLN A 49 -14.49 -0.41 -9.31
N ALA A 50 -14.40 -1.55 -8.62
CA ALA A 50 -14.90 -2.83 -9.14
C ALA A 50 -16.41 -2.77 -9.41
N GLY A 51 -17.18 -2.12 -8.52
CA GLY A 51 -18.61 -1.88 -8.70
C GLY A 51 -18.95 -0.99 -9.91
N ARG A 52 -18.00 -0.17 -10.36
CA ARG A 52 -18.09 0.65 -11.58
C ARG A 52 -17.62 -0.09 -12.85
N GLY A 53 -17.23 -1.36 -12.73
CA GLY A 53 -16.84 -2.21 -13.87
C GLY A 53 -15.34 -2.24 -14.16
N VAL A 54 -14.48 -1.65 -13.31
CA VAL A 54 -13.03 -1.82 -13.44
C VAL A 54 -12.66 -3.25 -13.05
N ALA A 55 -11.98 -3.95 -13.96
CA ALA A 55 -11.74 -5.39 -13.83
C ALA A 55 -10.26 -5.76 -13.59
N GLN A 56 -9.35 -4.79 -13.50
CA GLN A 56 -7.92 -5.01 -13.28
C GLN A 56 -7.48 -4.33 -12.00
N TYR A 57 -6.73 -5.05 -11.16
CA TYR A 57 -6.22 -4.53 -9.90
C TYR A 57 -4.74 -4.84 -9.74
N VAL A 58 -3.92 -3.81 -9.64
CA VAL A 58 -2.46 -3.89 -9.53
C VAL A 58 -2.03 -3.40 -8.15
N ILE A 59 -1.23 -4.19 -7.46
CA ILE A 59 -0.66 -3.87 -6.14
C ILE A 59 0.86 -3.77 -6.31
N LEU A 60 1.40 -2.56 -6.21
CA LEU A 60 2.83 -2.29 -6.26
C LEU A 60 3.42 -2.45 -4.86
N GLY A 61 4.48 -3.24 -4.72
CA GLY A 61 5.07 -3.60 -3.43
C GLY A 61 4.08 -4.41 -2.59
N ALA A 62 3.51 -5.45 -3.19
CA ALA A 62 2.40 -6.19 -2.58
C ALA A 62 2.74 -6.80 -1.21
N GLY A 63 3.99 -7.13 -0.94
CA GLY A 63 4.45 -7.68 0.33
C GLY A 63 3.55 -8.83 0.77
N LEU A 64 3.02 -8.70 1.99
CA LEU A 64 2.09 -9.67 2.58
C LEU A 64 0.61 -9.26 2.47
N ASP A 65 0.26 -8.42 1.49
CA ASP A 65 -1.15 -8.09 1.23
C ASP A 65 -1.98 -9.38 1.11
N SER A 66 -3.03 -9.46 1.90
CA SER A 66 -3.87 -10.64 2.05
C SER A 66 -5.27 -10.44 1.46
N PHE A 67 -5.52 -9.33 0.73
CA PHE A 67 -6.82 -8.99 0.18
C PHE A 67 -7.42 -10.12 -0.67
N ALA A 68 -6.61 -10.69 -1.57
CA ALA A 68 -7.04 -11.81 -2.42
C ALA A 68 -7.58 -13.00 -1.62
N GLN A 69 -6.95 -13.31 -0.49
CA GLN A 69 -7.33 -14.43 0.37
C GLN A 69 -8.48 -14.07 1.31
N ARG A 70 -8.54 -12.82 1.78
CA ARG A 70 -9.57 -12.36 2.73
C ARG A 70 -10.90 -12.02 2.08
N ARG A 71 -10.89 -11.56 0.82
CA ARG A 71 -12.06 -11.06 0.10
C ARG A 71 -12.25 -11.78 -1.25
N PRO A 72 -12.24 -13.13 -1.30
CA PRO A 72 -12.32 -13.89 -2.55
C PRO A 72 -13.59 -13.58 -3.37
N GLU A 73 -14.68 -13.19 -2.72
CA GLU A 73 -15.96 -12.82 -3.36
C GLU A 73 -15.88 -11.57 -4.24
N ILE A 74 -14.91 -10.69 -3.95
CA ILE A 74 -14.61 -9.48 -4.72
C ILE A 74 -13.40 -9.72 -5.60
N ALA A 75 -12.33 -10.27 -5.02
CA ALA A 75 -11.07 -10.52 -5.70
C ALA A 75 -11.22 -11.42 -6.93
N SER A 76 -12.09 -12.43 -6.89
CA SER A 76 -12.36 -13.31 -8.04
C SER A 76 -13.02 -12.64 -9.24
N ARG A 77 -13.53 -11.42 -9.08
CA ARG A 77 -14.09 -10.60 -10.18
C ARG A 77 -13.05 -9.70 -10.83
N LEU A 78 -11.85 -9.63 -10.25
CA LEU A 78 -10.74 -8.81 -10.69
C LEU A 78 -9.63 -9.71 -11.23
N LYS A 79 -8.97 -9.27 -12.30
CA LYS A 79 -7.65 -9.79 -12.63
C LYS A 79 -6.63 -9.05 -11.77
N MET A 80 -6.13 -9.74 -10.75
CA MET A 80 -5.21 -9.19 -9.76
C MET A 80 -3.76 -9.43 -10.16
N PHE A 81 -2.94 -8.41 -9.96
CA PHE A 81 -1.52 -8.43 -10.21
C PHE A 81 -0.78 -7.92 -8.97
N GLU A 82 0.01 -8.78 -8.36
CA GLU A 82 0.92 -8.40 -7.28
C GLU A 82 2.32 -8.22 -7.86
N ILE A 83 2.82 -6.99 -7.81
CA ILE A 83 4.18 -6.64 -8.22
C ILE A 83 5.03 -6.50 -6.97
N ASP A 84 6.11 -7.28 -6.88
CA ASP A 84 7.03 -7.24 -5.75
C ASP A 84 8.37 -7.90 -6.10
N GLN A 85 9.37 -7.77 -5.23
CA GLN A 85 10.67 -8.39 -5.38
C GLN A 85 10.55 -9.93 -5.49
N PRO A 86 11.39 -10.58 -6.30
CA PRO A 86 11.31 -12.02 -6.56
C PRO A 86 11.34 -12.88 -5.28
N ALA A 87 12.21 -12.56 -4.32
CA ALA A 87 12.40 -13.39 -3.13
C ALA A 87 11.23 -13.32 -2.13
N PRO A 88 10.76 -12.14 -1.66
CA PRO A 88 9.54 -12.05 -0.85
C PRO A 88 8.31 -12.65 -1.53
N GLN A 89 8.17 -12.44 -2.84
CA GLN A 89 7.04 -12.96 -3.61
C GLN A 89 7.06 -14.49 -3.69
N ALA A 90 8.22 -15.10 -3.94
CA ALA A 90 8.40 -16.55 -3.91
C ALA A 90 8.09 -17.14 -2.53
N TRP A 91 8.52 -16.47 -1.46
CA TRP A 91 8.20 -16.85 -0.09
C TRP A 91 6.69 -16.85 0.14
N LYS A 92 5.98 -15.76 -0.22
CA LYS A 92 4.53 -15.65 -0.05
C LYS A 92 3.77 -16.75 -0.80
N ARG A 93 4.15 -17.01 -2.06
CA ARG A 93 3.56 -18.08 -2.88
C ARG A 93 3.66 -19.44 -2.20
N LYS A 94 4.84 -19.78 -1.68
CA LYS A 94 5.05 -21.03 -0.94
C LYS A 94 4.15 -21.09 0.30
N ARG A 95 4.09 -20.01 1.08
CA ARG A 95 3.26 -19.92 2.28
C ARG A 95 1.76 -20.06 2.00
N LEU A 96 1.26 -19.45 0.93
CA LEU A 96 -0.13 -19.59 0.50
C LEU A 96 -0.50 -21.05 0.21
N ILE A 97 0.38 -21.79 -0.46
CA ILE A 97 0.18 -23.22 -0.75
C ILE A 97 0.25 -24.05 0.53
N GLU A 98 1.27 -23.85 1.37
CA GLU A 98 1.45 -24.57 2.64
C GLU A 98 0.27 -24.40 3.60
N ARG A 99 -0.37 -23.22 3.59
CA ARG A 99 -1.52 -22.90 4.43
C ARG A 99 -2.87 -23.26 3.81
N GLY A 100 -2.88 -23.86 2.61
CA GLY A 100 -4.09 -24.32 1.95
C GLY A 100 -4.91 -23.24 1.25
N PHE A 101 -4.37 -22.01 1.11
CA PHE A 101 -5.02 -20.94 0.34
C PHE A 101 -4.89 -21.16 -1.18
N GLY A 102 -3.84 -21.86 -1.62
CA GLY A 102 -3.53 -22.04 -3.03
C GLY A 102 -3.22 -20.72 -3.75
N ILE A 103 -3.20 -20.76 -5.09
CA ILE A 103 -3.04 -19.56 -5.93
C ILE A 103 -4.13 -19.61 -7.00
N PRO A 104 -5.18 -18.77 -6.89
CA PRO A 104 -6.26 -18.73 -7.87
C PRO A 104 -5.80 -18.23 -9.25
N ASP A 105 -6.49 -18.64 -10.31
CA ASP A 105 -6.17 -18.23 -11.68
C ASP A 105 -6.43 -16.75 -11.99
N TRP A 106 -7.09 -16.02 -11.11
CA TRP A 106 -7.27 -14.57 -11.23
C TRP A 106 -6.21 -13.77 -10.47
N LEU A 107 -5.32 -14.43 -9.71
CA LEU A 107 -4.19 -13.83 -9.03
C LEU A 107 -2.88 -14.10 -9.80
N ARG A 108 -2.19 -13.03 -10.19
CA ARG A 108 -0.93 -13.08 -10.92
C ARG A 108 0.16 -12.43 -10.08
N PHE A 109 1.24 -13.18 -9.87
CA PHE A 109 2.45 -12.67 -9.24
C PHE A 109 3.43 -12.25 -10.33
N VAL A 110 3.89 -11.00 -10.27
CA VAL A 110 4.77 -10.38 -11.24
C VAL A 110 6.06 -9.98 -10.50
N PRO A 111 7.14 -10.78 -10.60
CA PRO A 111 8.36 -10.49 -9.86
C PRO A 111 9.13 -9.36 -10.54
N VAL A 112 9.26 -8.21 -9.87
CA VAL A 112 9.99 -7.04 -10.38
C VAL A 112 10.82 -6.40 -9.27
N ASP A 113 12.01 -5.94 -9.62
CA ASP A 113 12.79 -5.04 -8.80
C ASP A 113 12.51 -3.60 -9.23
N PHE A 114 11.91 -2.79 -8.35
CA PHE A 114 11.54 -1.40 -8.63
C PHE A 114 12.75 -0.46 -8.79
N GLU A 115 13.93 -0.83 -8.29
CA GLU A 115 15.15 -0.02 -8.43
C GLU A 115 16.00 -0.42 -9.65
N ALA A 116 15.83 -1.65 -10.14
CA ALA A 116 16.38 -2.02 -11.43
C ALA A 116 15.68 -1.19 -12.52
N SER A 117 16.45 -0.62 -13.44
CA SER A 117 16.04 0.42 -14.40
C SER A 117 14.96 0.04 -15.43
N GLY A 118 14.16 -1.01 -15.19
CA GLY A 118 13.10 -1.50 -16.07
C GLY A 118 11.70 -1.08 -15.63
N SER A 119 10.83 -0.84 -16.60
CA SER A 119 9.41 -0.59 -16.38
C SER A 119 8.71 -1.88 -15.94
N TRP A 120 7.99 -1.85 -14.81
CA TRP A 120 7.22 -3.01 -14.32
C TRP A 120 6.05 -3.37 -15.24
N ARG A 121 5.67 -2.47 -16.15
CA ARG A 121 4.66 -2.68 -17.19
C ARG A 121 4.93 -3.90 -18.08
N GLU A 122 6.16 -4.14 -18.49
CA GLU A 122 6.45 -5.28 -19.38
C GLU A 122 6.11 -6.61 -18.72
N GLY A 123 6.51 -6.79 -17.46
CA GLY A 123 6.17 -7.96 -16.66
C GLY A 123 4.66 -8.07 -16.42
N LEU A 124 4.00 -6.92 -16.22
CA LEU A 124 2.56 -6.84 -16.00
C LEU A 124 1.76 -7.25 -17.25
N GLU A 125 2.14 -6.75 -18.43
CA GLU A 125 1.54 -7.11 -19.73
C GLU A 125 1.81 -8.58 -20.08
N ALA A 126 3.01 -9.10 -19.81
CA ALA A 126 3.33 -10.52 -19.97
C ALA A 126 2.49 -11.42 -19.05
N ALA A 127 2.09 -10.94 -17.86
CA ALA A 127 1.14 -11.62 -16.97
C ALA A 127 -0.33 -11.48 -17.44
N GLY A 128 -0.55 -10.77 -18.54
CA GLY A 128 -1.83 -10.59 -19.23
C GLY A 128 -2.63 -9.37 -18.78
N PHE A 129 -1.97 -8.35 -18.24
CA PHE A 129 -2.59 -7.03 -18.08
C PHE A 129 -2.92 -6.42 -19.44
N ASP A 130 -4.07 -5.77 -19.53
CA ASP A 130 -4.57 -5.10 -20.73
C ASP A 130 -4.47 -3.58 -20.53
N ALA A 131 -3.42 -2.98 -21.08
CA ALA A 131 -3.16 -1.54 -20.96
C ALA A 131 -4.22 -0.66 -21.64
N ALA A 132 -5.08 -1.22 -22.49
CA ALA A 132 -6.19 -0.50 -23.12
C ALA A 132 -7.44 -0.43 -22.23
N LYS A 133 -7.44 -1.09 -21.06
CA LYS A 133 -8.54 -1.08 -20.10
C LYS A 133 -8.16 -0.37 -18.81
N PRO A 134 -9.11 0.32 -18.14
CA PRO A 134 -8.84 0.97 -16.87
C PRO A 134 -8.43 -0.03 -15.80
N ALA A 135 -7.61 0.43 -14.87
CA ALA A 135 -7.12 -0.36 -13.75
C ALA A 135 -7.19 0.41 -12.43
N ILE A 136 -7.33 -0.32 -11.34
CA ILE A 136 -7.04 0.18 -9.99
C ILE A 136 -5.57 -0.15 -9.74
N VAL A 137 -4.75 0.84 -9.42
CA VAL A 137 -3.35 0.65 -9.07
C VAL A 137 -3.11 1.20 -7.67
N VAL A 138 -2.48 0.41 -6.79
CA VAL A 138 -2.21 0.84 -5.42
C VAL A 138 -0.75 0.64 -5.05
N SER A 139 -0.22 1.54 -4.21
CA SER A 139 1.16 1.48 -3.70
C SER A 139 1.21 1.98 -2.26
N THR A 140 1.06 1.06 -1.30
CA THR A 140 0.99 1.42 0.13
C THR A 140 2.23 0.97 0.88
N GLY A 141 2.88 1.89 1.58
CA GLY A 141 4.09 1.62 2.35
C GLY A 141 5.31 1.36 1.48
N VAL A 142 5.37 1.94 0.28
CA VAL A 142 6.46 1.75 -0.69
C VAL A 142 7.23 3.05 -0.94
N SER A 143 6.50 4.16 -1.10
CA SER A 143 7.05 5.44 -1.56
C SER A 143 8.19 5.99 -0.72
N MET A 144 8.17 5.73 0.60
CA MET A 144 9.22 6.19 1.51
C MET A 144 10.56 5.50 1.26
N TYR A 145 10.57 4.29 0.69
CA TYR A 145 11.80 3.55 0.39
C TYR A 145 12.43 3.99 -0.94
N LEU A 146 11.59 4.46 -1.88
CA LEU A 146 12.02 4.88 -3.21
C LEU A 146 12.58 6.30 -3.20
N SER A 147 13.49 6.62 -4.14
CA SER A 147 13.90 8.00 -4.41
C SER A 147 12.73 8.83 -4.95
N LYS A 148 12.83 10.17 -4.90
CA LYS A 148 11.82 11.05 -5.50
C LYS A 148 11.68 10.81 -7.01
N ASP A 149 12.78 10.52 -7.70
CA ASP A 149 12.78 10.22 -9.14
C ASP A 149 12.07 8.90 -9.46
N ALA A 150 12.27 7.86 -8.64
CA ALA A 150 11.58 6.58 -8.80
C ALA A 150 10.07 6.70 -8.51
N ASN A 151 9.68 7.49 -7.50
CA ASN A 151 8.28 7.82 -7.25
C ASN A 151 7.67 8.60 -8.45
N ALA A 152 8.39 9.58 -8.99
CA ALA A 152 7.96 10.33 -10.16
C ALA A 152 7.82 9.46 -11.42
N ALA A 153 8.74 8.50 -11.61
CA ALA A 153 8.67 7.52 -12.70
C ALA A 153 7.45 6.62 -12.56
N THR A 154 7.17 6.12 -11.35
CA THR A 154 5.97 5.33 -11.06
C THR A 154 4.70 6.12 -11.36
N LEU A 155 4.62 7.39 -10.92
CA LEU A 155 3.49 8.26 -11.22
C LEU A 155 3.28 8.44 -12.72
N ARG A 156 4.35 8.68 -13.50
CA ARG A 156 4.25 8.79 -14.98
C ARG A 156 3.79 7.50 -15.63
N GLU A 157 4.30 6.36 -15.16
CA GLU A 157 3.95 5.05 -15.71
C GLU A 157 2.47 4.73 -15.48
N VAL A 158 1.95 5.02 -14.29
CA VAL A 158 0.52 4.84 -13.98
C VAL A 158 -0.35 5.89 -14.69
N ALA A 159 0.09 7.14 -14.80
CA ALA A 159 -0.63 8.20 -15.52
C ALA A 159 -0.80 7.89 -17.02
N SER A 160 0.08 7.06 -17.58
CA SER A 160 -0.01 6.60 -18.98
C SER A 160 -0.99 5.44 -19.21
N LEU A 161 -1.68 4.95 -18.17
CA LEU A 161 -2.72 3.91 -18.32
C LEU A 161 -4.00 4.45 -18.95
N ALA A 162 -4.86 3.53 -19.39
CA ALA A 162 -6.14 3.87 -20.00
C ALA A 162 -6.96 4.85 -19.13
N PRO A 163 -7.68 5.82 -19.75
CA PRO A 163 -8.54 6.75 -19.04
C PRO A 163 -9.52 6.06 -18.09
N GLY A 164 -9.79 6.67 -16.94
CA GLY A 164 -10.60 6.08 -15.87
C GLY A 164 -9.84 5.10 -14.98
N SER A 165 -8.51 4.99 -15.12
CA SER A 165 -7.68 4.29 -14.15
C SER A 165 -7.55 5.12 -12.89
N THR A 166 -7.47 4.45 -11.75
CA THR A 166 -7.30 5.10 -10.43
C THR A 166 -5.98 4.66 -9.82
N PHE A 167 -5.21 5.61 -9.32
CA PHE A 167 -4.01 5.36 -8.54
C PHE A 167 -4.24 5.79 -7.09
N ALA A 168 -3.87 4.94 -6.13
CA ALA A 168 -3.80 5.33 -4.72
C ALA A 168 -2.46 4.93 -4.12
N MET A 169 -1.75 5.87 -3.52
CA MET A 169 -0.49 5.60 -2.85
C MET A 169 -0.42 6.24 -1.48
N THR A 170 0.32 5.64 -0.55
CA THR A 170 0.66 6.32 0.71
C THR A 170 1.98 7.08 0.56
N PHE A 171 2.16 8.11 1.39
CA PHE A 171 3.42 8.84 1.53
C PHE A 171 3.63 9.28 2.98
N LEU A 172 4.89 9.37 3.42
CA LEU A 172 5.24 9.94 4.72
C LEU A 172 5.46 11.46 4.60
N LEU A 173 4.96 12.21 5.57
CA LEU A 173 5.26 13.64 5.70
C LEU A 173 6.68 13.84 6.27
N PRO A 174 7.35 14.96 5.94
CA PRO A 174 8.56 15.38 6.64
C PRO A 174 8.35 15.36 8.17
N LEU A 175 9.31 14.81 8.92
CA LEU A 175 9.19 14.58 10.36
C LEU A 175 8.97 15.87 11.16
N GLU A 176 9.41 17.00 10.61
CA GLU A 176 9.23 18.33 11.16
C GLU A 176 7.75 18.74 11.20
N LEU A 177 6.93 18.18 10.31
CA LEU A 177 5.49 18.41 10.25
C LEU A 177 4.69 17.44 11.11
N ALA A 178 5.31 16.38 11.63
CA ALA A 178 4.64 15.44 12.51
C ALA A 178 4.28 16.11 13.84
N ASP A 179 3.11 15.74 14.38
CA ASP A 179 2.68 16.14 15.71
C ASP A 179 3.70 15.67 16.77
N ALA A 180 3.86 16.44 17.84
CA ALA A 180 4.85 16.19 18.89
C ALA A 180 4.71 14.79 19.52
N GLU A 181 3.48 14.28 19.62
CA GLU A 181 3.17 12.96 20.15
C GLU A 181 3.54 11.82 19.19
N ALA A 182 3.53 12.07 17.87
CA ALA A 182 3.83 11.06 16.85
C ALA A 182 5.32 11.03 16.47
N ARG A 183 6.01 12.17 16.57
CA ARG A 183 7.39 12.35 16.11
C ARG A 183 8.38 11.33 16.67
N PRO A 184 8.41 11.01 17.98
CA PRO A 184 9.36 10.02 18.52
C PRO A 184 9.19 8.63 17.87
N GLY A 185 7.95 8.23 17.57
CA GLY A 185 7.69 6.94 16.92
C GLY A 185 8.08 6.93 15.44
N LEU A 186 7.91 8.04 14.73
CA LEU A 186 8.37 8.18 13.35
C LEU A 186 9.91 8.20 13.27
N GLU A 187 10.58 8.91 14.18
CA GLU A 187 12.05 8.91 14.28
C GLU A 187 12.59 7.50 14.57
N MET A 188 11.92 6.77 15.48
CA MET A 188 12.27 5.39 15.76
C MET A 188 12.07 4.49 14.54
N ALA A 189 10.97 4.67 13.78
CA ALA A 189 10.73 3.94 12.55
C ALA A 189 11.81 4.23 11.50
N VAL A 190 12.19 5.49 11.29
CA VAL A 190 13.27 5.90 10.38
C VAL A 190 14.62 5.27 10.79
N LYS A 191 14.94 5.31 12.08
CA LYS A 191 16.16 4.70 12.62
C LYS A 191 16.15 3.17 12.43
N GLY A 192 15.03 2.53 12.73
CA GLY A 192 14.83 1.09 12.56
C GLY A 192 14.99 0.66 11.10
N ALA A 193 14.32 1.37 10.19
CA ALA A 193 14.39 1.13 8.74
C ALA A 193 15.83 1.28 8.21
N ARG A 194 16.58 2.28 8.67
CA ARG A 194 18.01 2.41 8.35
C ARG A 194 18.83 1.25 8.90
N ALA A 195 18.58 0.82 10.14
CA ALA A 195 19.30 -0.29 10.77
C ALA A 195 19.00 -1.65 10.10
N SER A 196 17.81 -1.83 9.53
CA SER A 196 17.43 -3.03 8.77
C SER A 196 17.90 -3.03 7.31
N GLY A 197 18.64 -2.00 6.88
CA GLY A 197 19.13 -1.90 5.49
C GLY A 197 18.08 -1.41 4.48
N THR A 198 16.96 -0.88 4.94
CA THR A 198 15.86 -0.36 4.11
C THR A 198 15.57 1.10 4.48
N PRO A 199 16.51 2.03 4.26
CA PRO A 199 16.35 3.41 4.72
C PRO A 199 15.16 4.10 4.04
N PHE A 200 14.50 5.02 4.75
CA PHE A 200 13.52 5.91 4.12
C PHE A 200 14.27 7.00 3.34
N SER A 201 14.00 7.06 2.05
CA SER A 201 14.62 7.92 1.04
C SER A 201 13.77 9.14 0.68
N SER A 202 12.44 9.05 0.82
CA SER A 202 11.53 10.11 0.40
C SER A 202 10.45 10.44 1.43
N PHE A 203 10.17 11.74 1.52
CA PHE A 203 9.06 12.33 2.27
C PHE A 203 8.43 13.41 1.39
N PHE A 204 7.13 13.60 1.53
CA PHE A 204 6.37 14.55 0.73
C PHE A 204 5.37 15.32 1.58
N THR A 205 5.25 16.61 1.32
CA THR A 205 4.09 17.38 1.76
C THR A 205 2.90 17.11 0.82
N PRO A 206 1.64 17.30 1.29
CA PRO A 206 0.48 17.14 0.42
C PRO A 206 0.51 18.00 -0.87
N PRO A 207 0.92 19.29 -0.84
CA PRO A 207 1.06 20.07 -2.07
C PRO A 207 2.12 19.52 -3.04
N GLU A 208 3.25 19.03 -2.52
CA GLU A 208 4.33 18.46 -3.37
C GLU A 208 3.86 17.19 -4.09
N ILE A 209 3.23 16.24 -3.38
CA ILE A 209 2.81 14.98 -4.00
C ILE A 209 1.64 15.17 -4.97
N ILE A 210 0.73 16.11 -4.70
CA ILE A 210 -0.33 16.48 -5.66
C ILE A 210 0.30 17.09 -6.90
N THR A 211 1.24 18.04 -6.74
CA THR A 211 1.92 18.68 -7.87
C THR A 211 2.65 17.64 -8.72
N LEU A 212 3.39 16.73 -8.08
CA LEU A 212 4.12 15.66 -8.76
C LEU A 212 3.18 14.74 -9.55
N ALA A 213 1.99 14.41 -9.01
CA ALA A 213 0.99 13.63 -9.73
C ALA A 213 0.43 14.39 -10.95
N ARG A 214 0.18 15.69 -10.83
CA ARG A 214 -0.28 16.52 -11.96
C ARG A 214 0.76 16.61 -13.06
N GLU A 215 2.02 16.87 -12.69
CA GLU A 215 3.15 16.91 -13.63
C GLU A 215 3.40 15.56 -14.30
N ALA A 216 3.08 14.46 -13.63
CA ALA A 216 3.16 13.12 -14.20
C ALA A 216 2.08 12.83 -15.25
N GLY A 217 1.01 13.63 -15.32
CA GLY A 217 -0.05 13.53 -16.32
C GLY A 217 -1.45 13.17 -15.79
N PHE A 218 -1.65 13.08 -14.47
CA PHE A 218 -2.98 12.76 -13.93
C PHE A 218 -3.99 13.91 -14.09
N GLY A 219 -5.16 13.58 -14.64
CA GLY A 219 -6.30 14.48 -14.83
C GLY A 219 -7.04 14.84 -13.54
N GLU A 220 -6.91 14.03 -12.49
CA GLU A 220 -7.32 14.34 -11.11
C GLU A 220 -6.26 13.89 -10.10
N ALA A 221 -6.03 14.65 -9.04
CA ALA A 221 -5.17 14.28 -7.92
C ALA A 221 -5.67 14.99 -6.65
N HIS A 222 -5.89 14.22 -5.58
CA HIS A 222 -6.31 14.74 -4.29
C HIS A 222 -5.61 14.02 -3.14
N HIS A 223 -5.47 14.75 -2.04
CA HIS A 223 -4.90 14.28 -0.80
C HIS A 223 -6.02 13.75 0.13
N VAL A 224 -5.75 12.66 0.81
CA VAL A 224 -6.56 12.12 1.91
C VAL A 224 -5.72 12.11 3.17
N SER A 225 -6.09 12.96 4.12
CA SER A 225 -5.35 13.14 5.36
C SER A 225 -5.62 12.03 6.37
N THR A 226 -4.74 11.96 7.37
CA THR A 226 -4.97 11.13 8.57
C THR A 226 -6.24 11.52 9.32
N ASP A 227 -6.64 12.79 9.31
CA ASP A 227 -7.89 13.27 9.91
C ASP A 227 -9.13 12.79 9.12
N ASP A 228 -9.06 12.77 7.78
CA ASP A 228 -10.13 12.21 6.94
C ASP A 228 -10.34 10.72 7.24
N LEU A 229 -9.23 9.97 7.36
CA LEU A 229 -9.26 8.55 7.72
C LEU A 229 -9.80 8.33 9.13
N ALA A 230 -9.40 9.17 10.09
CA ALA A 230 -9.88 9.10 11.47
C ALA A 230 -11.39 9.38 11.55
N ALA A 231 -11.87 10.42 10.87
CA ALA A 231 -13.29 10.75 10.78
C ALA A 231 -14.10 9.61 10.15
N ARG A 232 -13.57 8.97 9.11
CA ARG A 232 -14.28 7.90 8.40
C ARG A 232 -14.33 6.57 9.15
N TYR A 233 -13.22 6.15 9.79
CA TYR A 233 -13.09 4.79 10.32
C TYR A 233 -12.98 4.70 11.85
N PHE A 234 -12.74 5.81 12.54
CA PHE A 234 -12.50 5.85 13.99
C PHE A 234 -13.46 6.79 14.73
N ALA A 235 -14.39 7.46 14.03
CA ALA A 235 -15.42 8.26 14.67
C ALA A 235 -16.27 7.44 15.64
N GLY A 236 -16.58 8.02 16.80
CA GLY A 236 -17.41 7.39 17.83
C GLY A 236 -16.73 6.30 18.66
N ARG A 237 -15.44 6.04 18.46
CA ARG A 237 -14.69 5.11 19.31
C ARG A 237 -14.45 5.70 20.70
N THR A 238 -14.73 4.92 21.74
CA THR A 238 -14.53 5.31 23.15
C THR A 238 -13.18 4.88 23.71
N ASP A 239 -12.44 4.03 23.01
CA ASP A 239 -11.14 3.51 23.46
C ASP A 239 -9.98 4.47 23.12
N GLY A 240 -10.22 5.55 22.38
CA GLY A 240 -9.19 6.50 21.97
C GLY A 240 -8.23 5.98 20.89
N LEU A 241 -8.54 4.86 20.23
CA LEU A 241 -7.73 4.39 19.10
C LEU A 241 -7.91 5.33 17.90
N ARG A 242 -6.81 5.90 17.42
CA ARG A 242 -6.76 6.74 16.22
C ARG A 242 -5.39 6.64 15.54
N PRO A 243 -5.30 6.82 14.21
CA PRO A 243 -4.01 6.99 13.54
C PRO A 243 -3.30 8.26 14.06
N PRO A 244 -1.95 8.29 14.05
CA PRO A 244 -1.21 9.51 14.35
C PRO A 244 -1.49 10.54 13.24
N ARG A 245 -1.72 11.79 13.62
CA ARG A 245 -1.88 12.88 12.64
C ARG A 245 -0.54 13.22 12.00
N ASN A 246 -0.59 13.74 10.78
CA ASN A 246 0.59 14.24 10.04
C ASN A 246 1.72 13.20 9.96
N ALA A 247 1.38 11.94 9.66
CA ALA A 247 2.30 10.81 9.62
C ALA A 247 2.35 10.17 8.22
N GLU A 248 1.54 9.13 7.99
CA GLU A 248 1.38 8.50 6.68
C GLU A 248 0.01 8.87 6.10
N GLU A 249 0.00 9.52 4.95
CA GLU A 249 -1.21 10.02 4.28
C GLU A 249 -1.31 9.47 2.86
N LEU A 250 -2.43 9.72 2.16
CA LEU A 250 -2.67 9.13 0.85
C LEU A 250 -2.83 10.18 -0.25
N LEU A 251 -2.25 9.88 -1.41
CA LEU A 251 -2.60 10.48 -2.68
C LEU A 251 -3.60 9.55 -3.37
N VAL A 252 -4.67 10.11 -3.93
CA VAL A 252 -5.53 9.43 -4.89
C VAL A 252 -5.60 10.25 -6.18
N ALA A 253 -5.29 9.62 -7.30
CA ALA A 253 -5.22 10.25 -8.62
C ALA A 253 -5.98 9.44 -9.69
N ARG A 254 -6.42 10.10 -10.76
CA ARG A 254 -7.13 9.47 -11.89
C ARG A 254 -6.62 9.94 -13.24
N THR A 255 -6.59 9.02 -14.20
CA THR A 255 -6.30 9.27 -15.61
C THR A 255 -7.53 9.70 -16.39
#